data_AF-A0A963FLW1-F1
#
_entry.id   AF-A0A963FLW1-F1
#
_cell.length_a   1.000
_cell.length_b   1.000
_cell.length_c   1.000
_cell.angle_alpha   90.00
_cell.angle_beta   90.00
_cell.angle_gamma   90.00
#
_symmetry.space_group_name_H-M   'P 1'
#
loop_
_entity.id
_entity.type
_entity.pdbx_description
1 polymer ?
#
loop_
_entity_poly.entity_id
_entity_poly.type
_entity_poly.pdbx_seq_one_letter_code
_entity_poly.pdbx_strand_id
1 'polypeptide(L)'
;MDPLEELTAAGLTLTAKGTCLIATPRARITDRCRELIHRHKPELLALLSPGPLPVREGRSIGRWLAHIGENDPQTRADVLAQCERDISARTYFLARAAEVRPAGECRGR
;
A
#
# COMPACT_ATOMS: atom_id res chain seq x y z
N MET A 1 -21.75 -5.59 -8.91
CA MET A 1 -20.73 -6.34 -9.67
C MET A 1 -19.43 -5.60 -9.43
N ASP A 2 -18.44 -6.26 -8.85
CA ASP A 2 -17.21 -5.62 -8.41
C ASP A 2 -16.33 -5.28 -9.62
N PRO A 3 -16.03 -3.99 -9.88
CA PRO A 3 -15.31 -3.59 -11.09
C PRO A 3 -13.88 -4.15 -11.12
N LEU A 4 -13.28 -4.39 -9.96
CA LEU A 4 -11.98 -5.04 -9.83
C LEU A 4 -12.03 -6.51 -10.27
N GLU A 5 -13.10 -7.23 -9.93
CA GLU A 5 -13.29 -8.63 -10.31
C GLU A 5 -13.51 -8.75 -11.82
N GLU A 6 -14.31 -7.85 -12.41
CA GLU A 6 -14.55 -7.85 -13.86
C GLU A 6 -13.27 -7.58 -14.67
N LEU A 7 -12.42 -6.65 -14.21
CA LEU A 7 -11.13 -6.37 -14.84
C LEU A 7 -10.15 -7.55 -14.66
N THR A 8 -10.18 -8.20 -13.49
CA THR A 8 -9.36 -9.40 -13.25
C THR A 8 -9.80 -10.58 -14.12
N ALA A 9 -11.11 -10.78 -14.29
CA ALA A 9 -11.68 -11.79 -15.19
C ALA A 9 -11.34 -11.52 -16.67
N ALA A 10 -11.15 -10.25 -17.06
CA ALA A 10 -10.61 -9.87 -18.36
C ALA A 10 -9.09 -10.12 -18.49
N GLY A 11 -8.43 -10.62 -17.43
CA GLY A 11 -7.01 -10.91 -17.38
C GLY A 11 -6.14 -9.67 -17.13
N LEU A 12 -6.70 -8.62 -16.52
CA LEU A 12 -5.96 -7.41 -16.14
C LEU A 12 -5.66 -7.42 -14.64
N THR A 13 -4.41 -7.14 -14.29
CA THR A 13 -4.01 -6.75 -12.94
C THR A 13 -4.02 -5.23 -12.84
N LEU A 14 -4.75 -4.71 -11.85
CA LEU A 14 -4.76 -3.29 -11.51
C LEU A 14 -3.83 -3.01 -10.33
N THR A 15 -3.09 -1.92 -10.41
CA THR A 15 -2.24 -1.42 -9.33
C THR A 15 -2.45 0.09 -9.21
N ALA A 16 -2.64 0.58 -7.99
CA ALA A 16 -2.64 2.02 -7.74
C ALA A 16 -1.19 2.53 -7.61
N LYS A 17 -0.89 3.65 -8.26
CA LYS A 17 0.34 4.42 -8.10
C LYS A 17 -0.04 5.86 -7.80
N GLY A 18 -0.19 6.19 -6.51
CA GLY A 18 -0.74 7.47 -6.08
C GLY A 18 -2.17 7.65 -6.59
N THR A 19 -2.41 8.67 -7.42
CA THR A 19 -3.73 8.98 -8.03
C THR A 19 -3.96 8.30 -9.38
N CYS A 20 -2.99 7.53 -9.87
CA CYS A 20 -3.06 6.83 -11.14
C CYS A 20 -3.31 5.35 -10.94
N LEU A 21 -4.10 4.75 -11.83
CA LEU A 21 -4.26 3.30 -11.92
C LEU A 21 -3.42 2.80 -13.09
N ILE A 22 -2.64 1.75 -12.84
CA ILE A 22 -1.85 1.04 -13.83
C ILE A 22 -2.54 -0.30 -14.05
N ALA A 23 -2.95 -0.57 -15.29
CA ALA A 23 -3.50 -1.86 -15.70
C ALA A 23 -2.47 -2.61 -16.55
N THR A 24 -2.20 -3.87 -16.17
CA THR A 24 -1.19 -4.73 -16.81
C THR A 24 -1.78 -6.11 -17.08
N PRO A 25 -1.56 -6.73 -18.26
CA PRO A 25 -0.79 -6.26 -19.39
C PRO A 25 -1.57 -5.26 -20.28
N ARG A 26 -0.87 -4.24 -20.78
CA ARG A 26 -1.48 -3.18 -21.61
C ARG A 26 -2.16 -3.70 -22.88
N ALA A 27 -1.70 -4.83 -23.42
CA ALA A 27 -2.27 -5.48 -24.61
C ALA A 27 -3.70 -6.03 -24.39
N ARG A 28 -4.12 -6.25 -23.14
CA ARG A 28 -5.48 -6.72 -22.80
C ARG A 28 -6.46 -5.58 -22.52
N ILE A 29 -5.99 -4.33 -22.52
CA ILE A 29 -6.84 -3.16 -22.24
C ILE A 29 -7.71 -2.88 -23.47
N THR A 30 -8.95 -3.36 -23.43
CA THR A 30 -10.00 -3.04 -24.40
C THR A 30 -10.70 -1.72 -24.05
N ASP A 31 -11.48 -1.15 -24.97
CA ASP A 31 -12.26 0.07 -24.70
C ASP A 31 -13.27 -0.12 -23.56
N ARG A 32 -13.87 -1.31 -23.44
CA ARG A 32 -14.70 -1.68 -22.27
C ARG A 32 -13.92 -1.59 -20.96
N CYS A 33 -12.68 -2.07 -20.93
CA CYS A 33 -11.82 -1.96 -19.75
C CYS A 33 -11.52 -0.49 -19.42
N ARG A 34 -11.28 0.35 -20.44
CA ARG A 34 -11.06 1.79 -20.25
C ARG A 34 -12.29 2.49 -19.69
N GLU A 35 -13.48 2.14 -20.18
CA GLU A 35 -14.74 2.70 -19.67
C GLU A 35 -14.98 2.31 -18.21
N LEU A 36 -14.77 1.04 -17.86
CA LEU A 36 -14.88 0.55 -16.48
C LEU A 36 -13.90 1.26 -15.55
N ILE A 37 -12.63 1.37 -15.97
CA ILE A 37 -11.60 2.07 -15.20
C ILE A 37 -11.95 3.55 -15.04
N HIS A 38 -12.46 4.22 -16.06
CA HIS A 38 -12.85 5.63 -15.95
C HIS A 38 -14.06 5.82 -15.04
N ARG A 39 -15.11 5.01 -15.22
CA ARG A 39 -16.35 5.10 -14.46
C ARG A 39 -16.11 4.83 -12.97
N HIS A 40 -15.33 3.80 -12.65
CA HIS A 40 -15.09 3.35 -11.29
C HIS A 40 -13.71 3.76 -10.75
N LYS A 41 -13.01 4.69 -11.41
CA LYS A 41 -11.67 5.16 -11.01
C LYS A 41 -11.56 5.49 -9.52
N PRO A 42 -12.46 6.29 -8.90
CA PRO A 42 -12.33 6.63 -7.49
C PRO A 42 -12.50 5.42 -6.56
N GLU A 43 -13.41 4.49 -6.89
CA GLU A 43 -13.65 3.28 -6.12
C GLU A 43 -12.46 2.32 -6.22
N LEU A 44 -11.95 2.11 -7.43
CA LEU A 44 -10.75 1.30 -7.68
C LEU A 44 -9.52 1.89 -6.97
N LEU A 45 -9.37 3.22 -6.96
CA LEU A 45 -8.32 3.89 -6.19
C LEU A 45 -8.52 3.72 -4.69
N ALA A 46 -9.74 3.81 -4.16
CA ALA A 46 -10.00 3.61 -2.74
C ALA A 46 -9.74 2.15 -2.29
N LEU A 47 -9.96 1.18 -3.18
CA LEU A 47 -9.69 -0.24 -2.92
C LEU A 47 -8.19 -0.58 -3.00
N LEU A 48 -7.46 0.04 -3.92
CA LEU A 48 -6.06 -0.29 -4.22
C LEU A 48 -5.04 0.65 -3.57
N SER A 49 -5.47 1.86 -3.18
CA SER A 49 -4.66 2.81 -2.45
C SER A 49 -4.96 2.69 -0.95
N PRO A 50 -3.94 2.61 -0.10
CA PRO A 50 -4.14 2.50 1.35
C PRO A 50 -4.77 3.74 1.98
N GLY A 51 -4.80 4.86 1.24
CA GLY A 51 -5.22 6.15 1.76
C GLY A 51 -4.23 6.72 2.79
N PRO A 52 -4.61 7.81 3.50
CA PRO A 52 -3.75 8.44 4.48
C PRO A 52 -3.31 7.44 5.55
N LEU A 53 -2.03 7.46 5.90
CA LEU A 53 -1.46 6.53 6.86
C LEU A 53 -1.92 6.91 8.27
N PRO A 54 -2.62 6.02 9.00
CA PRO A 54 -3.06 6.32 10.36
C PRO A 54 -1.86 6.60 11.25
N VAL A 55 -1.99 7.60 12.15
CA VAL A 55 -0.92 8.01 13.08
C VAL A 55 -0.33 6.82 13.85
N ARG A 56 -1.17 5.88 14.28
CA ARG A 56 -0.72 4.66 15.00
C ARG A 56 0.22 3.80 14.14
N GLU A 57 -0.07 3.68 12.85
CA GLU A 57 0.67 2.85 11.90
C GLU A 57 1.97 3.53 11.52
N GLY A 58 1.94 4.84 11.25
CA GLY A 58 3.15 5.63 11.05
C GLY A 58 4.08 5.60 12.27
N ARG A 59 3.53 5.58 13.48
CA ARG A 59 4.32 5.44 14.71
C ARG A 59 4.95 4.05 14.85
N SER A 60 4.22 2.98 14.53
CA SER A 60 4.75 1.61 14.53
C SER A 60 5.89 1.45 13.53
N ILE A 61 5.70 1.92 12.30
CA ILE A 61 6.71 1.91 11.24
C ILE A 61 7.93 2.75 11.65
N GLY A 62 7.72 3.97 12.18
CA GLY A 62 8.80 4.82 12.67
C GLY A 62 9.58 4.22 13.84
N ARG A 63 8.93 3.43 14.71
CA ARG A 63 9.62 2.68 15.77
C ARG A 63 10.48 1.56 15.20
N TRP A 64 9.96 0.83 14.22
CA TRP A 64 10.70 -0.23 13.54
C TRP A 64 11.92 0.32 12.79
N LEU A 65 11.76 1.44 12.08
CA LEU A 65 12.87 2.14 11.43
C LEU A 65 13.96 2.53 12.44
N ALA A 66 13.58 3.13 13.58
CA ALA A 66 14.55 3.44 14.63
C ALA A 66 15.27 2.18 15.18
N HIS A 67 14.55 1.06 15.28
CA HIS A 67 15.10 -0.20 15.78
C HIS A 67 16.18 -0.78 14.85
N ILE A 68 16.03 -0.65 13.53
CA ILE A 68 17.02 -1.14 12.56
C ILE A 68 18.18 -0.15 12.33
N GLY A 69 18.19 0.99 13.02
CA GLY A 69 19.21 2.04 12.89
C GLY A 69 18.78 3.27 12.08
N GLU A 70 17.59 3.23 11.49
CA GLU A 70 17.10 4.26 10.57
C GLU A 70 16.44 5.40 11.33
N ASN A 71 17.28 6.37 11.71
CA ASN A 71 16.89 7.59 12.40
C ASN A 71 16.92 8.83 11.50
N ASP A 72 17.32 8.70 10.24
CA ASP A 72 17.29 9.81 9.31
C ASP A 72 15.85 10.30 9.08
N PRO A 73 15.56 11.58 9.34
CA PRO A 73 14.20 12.12 9.24
C PRO A 73 13.68 12.14 7.80
N GLN A 74 14.55 12.27 6.80
CA GLN A 74 14.13 12.29 5.39
C GLN A 74 13.74 10.89 4.92
N THR A 75 14.56 9.88 5.20
CA THR A 75 14.28 8.48 4.88
C THR A 75 13.00 8.01 5.57
N ARG A 76 12.80 8.37 6.84
CA ARG A 76 11.58 8.02 7.57
C ARG A 76 10.35 8.66 6.95
N ALA A 77 10.42 9.95 6.60
CA ALA A 77 9.31 10.64 5.93
C ALA A 77 8.99 10.01 4.57
N ASP A 78 10.01 9.63 3.79
CA ASP A 78 9.82 8.97 2.49
C ASP A 78 9.15 7.60 2.62
N VAL A 79 9.57 6.78 3.59
CA VAL A 79 8.94 5.48 3.88
C VAL A 79 7.47 5.65 4.28
N LEU A 80 7.17 6.65 5.12
CA LEU A 80 5.78 6.93 5.50
C LEU A 80 4.94 7.38 4.29
N ALA A 81 5.48 8.28 3.47
CA ALA A 81 4.83 8.73 2.23
C ALA A 81 4.69 7.60 1.18
N GLN A 82 5.61 6.64 1.17
CA GLN A 82 5.50 5.41 0.37
C GLN A 82 4.32 4.57 0.87
N CYS A 83 4.16 4.39 2.18
CA CYS A 83 3.06 3.64 2.77
C CYS A 83 1.68 4.27 2.53
N GLU A 84 1.61 5.58 2.31
CA GLU A 84 0.36 6.27 1.92
C GLU A 84 -0.02 6.03 0.46
N ARG A 85 0.97 5.78 -0.40
CA ARG A 85 0.77 5.64 -1.85
C ARG A 85 0.69 4.19 -2.31
N ASP A 86 1.22 3.26 -1.51
CA ASP A 86 1.41 1.86 -1.88
C ASP A 86 0.98 0.92 -0.75
N ILE A 87 -0.09 0.15 -1.01
CA ILE A 87 -0.67 -0.80 -0.05
C ILE A 87 0.29 -1.96 0.24
N SER A 88 1.08 -2.39 -0.73
CA SER A 88 2.05 -3.48 -0.58
C SER A 88 3.21 -3.03 0.31
N ALA A 89 3.72 -1.81 0.08
CA ALA A 89 4.71 -1.20 0.96
C ALA A 89 4.19 -1.05 2.39
N ARG A 90 2.98 -0.49 2.56
CA ARG A 90 2.34 -0.34 3.89
C ARG A 90 2.21 -1.69 4.59
N THR A 91 1.75 -2.72 3.89
CA THR A 91 1.59 -4.07 4.44
C THR A 91 2.94 -4.67 4.86
N TYR A 92 3.97 -4.52 4.02
CA TYR A 92 5.33 -4.95 4.33
C TYR A 92 5.88 -4.27 5.60
N PHE A 93 5.85 -2.93 5.66
CA PHE A 93 6.37 -2.20 6.81
C PHE A 93 5.57 -2.43 8.09
N LEU A 94 4.25 -2.64 7.99
CA LEU A 94 3.43 -3.02 9.13
C LEU A 94 3.76 -4.41 9.65
N ALA A 95 3.94 -5.39 8.77
CA ALA A 95 4.35 -6.73 9.15
C ALA A 95 5.70 -6.69 9.88
N ARG A 96 6.66 -5.95 9.34
CA ARG A 96 7.96 -5.70 9.97
C ARG A 96 7.86 -5.00 11.32
N ALA A 97 7.02 -3.98 11.41
CA ALA A 97 6.80 -3.26 12.66
C ALA A 97 6.12 -4.11 13.73
N ALA A 98 5.31 -5.10 13.35
CA ALA A 98 4.72 -6.05 14.27
C ALA A 98 5.76 -7.05 14.85
N GLU A 99 6.85 -7.35 14.12
CA GLU A 99 7.95 -8.18 14.62
C GLU A 99 8.70 -7.50 15.77
N VAL A 100 8.79 -6.16 15.74
CA VAL A 100 9.39 -5.37 16.83
C VAL A 100 8.36 -5.25 17.95
N ARG A 101 8.25 -6.31 18.76
CA ARG A 101 7.56 -6.24 20.06
C ARG A 101 8.20 -5.10 20.87
N PRO A 102 7.42 -4.34 21.66
CA PRO A 102 8.02 -3.38 22.57
C PRO A 102 9.00 -4.13 23.48
N ALA A 103 10.27 -3.70 23.48
CA ALA A 103 11.24 -4.12 24.48
C ALA A 103 10.59 -3.94 25.86
N GLY A 104 10.26 -5.06 26.48
CA GLY A 104 9.28 -5.15 27.56
C GLY A 104 8.97 -6.59 28.00
N GLU A 105 9.36 -7.60 27.21
CA GLU A 105 9.54 -8.97 27.71
C GLU A 105 11.02 -9.34 27.57
N CYS A 106 11.81 -8.96 28.58
CA CYS A 106 12.95 -9.78 28.97
C CYS A 106 12.37 -11.15 29.35
N ARG A 107 12.47 -12.15 28.46
CA ARG A 107 12.13 -13.52 28.83
C ARG A 107 13.24 -14.02 29.74
N GLY A 108 13.02 -13.88 31.05
CA GLY A 108 13.83 -14.56 32.05
C GLY A 108 13.73 -16.06 31.84
N ARG A 109 14.87 -16.71 31.59
CA ARG A 109 15.39 -17.81 32.38
C ARG A 109 16.80 -18.16 31.89
#